data_AF-A0A7V9HTN0-F1
#
_entry.id   AF-A0A7V9HTN0-F1
#
_cell.length_a   1.000
_cell.length_b   1.000
_cell.length_c   1.000
_cell.angle_alpha   90.00
_cell.angle_beta   90.00
_cell.angle_gamma   90.00
#
_symmetry.space_group_name_H-M   'P 1'
#
loop_
_entity.id
_entity.type
_entity.pdbx_description
1 polymer ?
#
loop_
_entity_poly.entity_id
_entity_poly.type
_entity_poly.pdbx_seq_one_letter_code
_entity_poly.pdbx_strand_id
1 'polypeptide(L)' 'MNLEIRIHEVAKKRGIKTAYGLQKVANLSPSNAARLYNNNIVQISIETLGKLCEVLDCEASDLFVRRKSAPRSRTKAKT' A
#
# COMPACT_ATOMS: atom_id res chain seq x y z
N MET A 1 -15.84 4.35 -5.64
CA MET A 1 -14.97 4.94 -4.60
C MET A 1 -13.86 3.93 -4.40
N ASN A 2 -12.60 4.31 -4.62
CA ASN A 2 -11.48 3.36 -4.63
C ASN A 2 -10.54 3.69 -3.47
N LEU A 3 -10.28 2.68 -2.65
CA LEU A 3 -9.32 2.73 -1.55
C LEU A 3 -8.11 1.89 -1.98
N GLU A 4 -6.91 2.47 -1.87
CA GLU A 4 -5.65 1.81 -2.20
C GLU A 4 -4.73 1.84 -0.98
N ILE A 5 -3.88 0.83 -0.84
CA ILE A 5 -2.84 0.78 0.19
C ILE A 5 -1.53 1.27 -0.44
N ARG A 6 -0.75 2.09 0.27
CA ARG A 6 0.51 2.70 -0.20
C ARG A 6 1.75 2.31 0.61
N ILE A 7 1.90 1.02 0.93
CA ILE A 7 3.02 0.53 1.76
C ILE A 7 4.38 0.92 1.18
N HIS A 8 4.53 0.89 -0.15
CA HIS A 8 5.76 1.30 -0.84
C HIS A 8 6.27 2.68 -0.41
N GLU A 9 5.38 3.67 -0.35
CA GLU A 9 5.76 5.05 -0.06
C GLU A 9 6.17 5.21 1.41
N VAL A 10 5.42 4.58 2.31
CA VAL A 10 5.71 4.60 3.75
C VAL A 10 7.01 3.86 4.07
N ALA A 11 7.21 2.68 3.46
CA ALA A 11 8.45 1.92 3.58
C ALA A 11 9.67 2.72 3.09
N LYS A 12 9.55 3.42 1.95
CA LYS A 12 10.63 4.27 1.43
C LYS A 12 11.00 5.42 2.37
N LYS A 13 10.01 6.08 3.00
CA LYS A 13 10.25 7.14 3.99
C LYS A 13 11.05 6.63 5.20
N ARG A 14 10.90 5.34 5.51
CA ARG A 14 11.63 4.65 6.59
C ARG A 14 12.93 3.98 6.12
N GLY A 15 13.39 4.27 4.89
CA GLY A 15 14.65 3.76 4.34
C GLY A 15 14.57 2.34 3.76
N ILE A 16 13.39 1.72 3.73
CA ILE A 16 13.16 0.39 3.15
C ILE A 16 12.88 0.55 1.65
N LYS A 17 13.88 0.23 0.84
CA LYS A 17 13.87 0.48 -0.61
C LYS A 17 13.50 -0.75 -1.46
N THR A 18 13.35 -1.92 -0.85
CA THR A 18 13.10 -3.17 -1.58
C THR A 18 12.05 -4.02 -0.87
N ALA A 19 11.34 -4.86 -1.64
CA ALA A 19 10.44 -5.87 -1.10
C ALA A 19 11.16 -6.84 -0.14
N TYR A 20 12.42 -7.17 -0.42
CA TYR A 20 13.25 -7.97 0.47
C TYR A 20 13.53 -7.26 1.81
N GLY A 21 13.80 -5.95 1.77
CA GLY A 21 13.94 -5.15 2.99
C GLY A 21 12.67 -5.21 3.83
N LEU A 22 11.50 -5.02 3.19
CA LEU A 22 10.20 -5.14 3.85
C LEU A 22 9.97 -6.54 4.44
N GLN A 23 10.34 -7.59 3.69
CA GLN A 23 10.27 -8.98 4.16
C GLN A 23 11.05 -9.17 5.47
N LYS A 24 12.28 -8.64 5.51
CA LYS A 24 13.17 -8.78 6.66
C LYS A 24 12.68 -8.02 7.87
N VAL A 25 12.22 -6.78 7.68
CA VAL A 25 11.81 -5.94 8.82
C VAL A 25 10.44 -6.34 9.36
N ALA A 26 9.50 -6.74 8.51
CA ALA A 26 8.12 -7.06 8.89
C ALA A 26 7.85 -8.56 9.09
N ASN A 27 8.90 -9.39 9.00
CA ASN A 27 8.83 -10.86 9.10
C ASN A 27 7.72 -11.48 8.23
N LEU A 28 7.66 -11.04 6.97
CA LEU A 28 6.67 -11.50 6.00
C LEU A 28 7.23 -12.64 5.14
N SER A 29 6.35 -13.43 4.52
CA SER A 29 6.79 -14.32 3.44
C SER A 29 7.28 -13.49 2.23
N PRO A 30 8.24 -13.98 1.43
CA PRO A 30 8.74 -13.27 0.25
C PRO A 30 7.62 -12.87 -0.72
N SER A 31 6.65 -13.76 -0.92
CA SER A 31 5.50 -13.53 -1.79
C SER A 31 4.58 -12.42 -1.27
N ASN A 32 4.31 -12.40 0.04
CA ASN A 32 3.50 -11.36 0.67
C ASN A 32 4.22 -10.02 0.67
N ALA A 33 5.52 -9.99 1.00
CA ALA A 33 6.32 -8.77 0.97
C ALA A 33 6.37 -8.15 -0.44
N ALA A 34 6.57 -8.97 -1.47
CA ALA A 34 6.55 -8.52 -2.86
C ALA A 34 5.17 -7.98 -3.28
N ARG A 35 4.08 -8.65 -2.87
CA ARG A 35 2.71 -8.17 -3.16
C ARG A 35 2.39 -6.87 -2.45
N LEU A 36 2.71 -6.77 -1.17
CA LEU A 36 2.50 -5.57 -0.34
C LEU A 36 3.32 -4.38 -0.86
N TYR A 37 4.59 -4.60 -1.17
CA TYR A 37 5.48 -3.55 -1.66
C TYR A 37 5.09 -3.03 -3.05
N ASN A 38 4.44 -3.86 -3.87
CA ASN A 38 3.98 -3.48 -5.21
C ASN A 38 2.49 -3.09 -5.26
N ASN A 39 1.82 -2.93 -4.11
CA ASN A 39 0.38 -2.66 -3.99
C ASN A 39 -0.53 -3.67 -4.72
N ASN A 40 -0.06 -4.91 -4.88
CA ASN A 40 -0.78 -6.01 -5.53
C ASN A 40 -1.56 -6.88 -4.53
N ILE A 41 -2.16 -6.24 -3.52
CA ILE A 41 -2.96 -6.92 -2.50
C ILE A 41 -4.42 -6.47 -2.54
N VAL A 42 -5.33 -7.44 -2.41
CA VAL A 42 -6.77 -7.21 -2.33
C VAL A 42 -7.26 -7.22 -0.87
N GLN A 43 -6.50 -7.87 0.01
CA GLN A 43 -6.81 -8.05 1.42
C GLN A 43 -5.53 -8.05 2.25
N ILE A 44 -5.64 -7.58 3.48
CA ILE A 44 -4.59 -7.64 4.50
C ILE A 44 -5.26 -7.91 5.84
N SER A 45 -4.69 -8.81 6.66
CA SER A 45 -5.22 -9.04 8.00
C SER A 45 -4.88 -7.87 8.91
N ILE A 46 -5.73 -7.60 9.91
CA ILE A 46 -5.49 -6.55 10.91
C ILE A 46 -4.18 -6.82 11.65
N GLU A 47 -3.86 -8.08 11.93
CA GLU A 47 -2.60 -8.46 12.56
C GLU A 47 -1.38 -8.09 11.70
N THR A 48 -1.42 -8.34 10.38
CA THR A 48 -0.34 -7.95 9.46
C THR A 48 -0.22 -6.43 9.37
N LEU A 49 -1.35 -5.73 9.36
CA LEU A 49 -1.39 -4.28 9.35
C LEU A 49 -0.74 -3.70 10.62
N GLY A 50 -1.05 -4.24 11.80
CA GLY A 50 -0.44 -3.84 13.07
C GLY A 50 1.08 -4.03 13.06
N LYS A 51 1.55 -5.21 12.65
CA LYS A 51 2.99 -5.50 12.51
C LYS A 51 3.70 -4.54 11.56
N LEU A 52 3.07 -4.22 10.43
CA LEU A 52 3.61 -3.23 9.48
C LEU A 52 3.69 -1.85 10.11
N CYS A 53 2.66 -1.41 10.82
CA CYS A 53 2.64 -0.13 11.51
C CYS A 53 3.71 -0.04 12.61
N GLU A 54 3.91 -1.10 13.39
CA GLU A 54 4.96 -1.17 14.42
C GLU A 54 6.36 -1.05 13.79
N VAL A 55 6.61 -1.77 12.70
CA VAL A 55 7.93 -1.82 12.04
C VAL A 55 8.21 -0.56 11.23
N LEU A 56 7.19 0.00 10.59
CA LEU A 56 7.28 1.20 9.77
C LEU A 56 7.02 2.48 10.57
N ASP A 57 6.79 2.36 11.89
CA ASP A 57 6.50 3.47 12.79
C ASP A 57 5.43 4.40 12.18
N CYS A 58 4.29 3.85 11.77
CA CYS A 58 3.22 4.62 11.12
C CYS A 58 1.85 4.28 11.68
N GLU A 59 0.86 5.12 11.41
CA GLU A 59 -0.53 4.77 11.69
C GLU A 59 -1.14 3.97 10.53
N ALA A 60 -2.19 3.18 10.82
CA ALA A 60 -2.94 2.49 9.79
C ALA A 60 -3.51 3.47 8.74
N SER A 61 -3.94 4.65 9.18
CA SER A 61 -4.44 5.75 8.35
C SER A 61 -3.43 6.19 7.28
N ASP A 62 -2.13 6.19 7.59
CA ASP A 62 -1.05 6.58 6.67
C ASP A 62 -0.90 5.62 5.49
N LEU A 63 -1.27 4.35 5.69
CA LEU A 63 -1.18 3.32 4.68
C LEU A 63 -2.33 3.39 3.66
N PHE A 64 -3.47 4.01 4.00
CA PHE A 64 -4.65 4.02 3.12
C PHE A 64 -4.80 5.33 2.34
N VAL A 65 -5.18 5.22 1.07
CA VAL A 65 -5.39 6.34 0.16
C VAL A 65 -6.74 6.23 -0.48
N ARG A 66 -7.56 7.27 -0.32
CA ARG A 66 -8.78 7.39 -1.08
C ARG A 66 -8.48 8.06 -2.41
N ARG A 67 -8.51 7.30 -3.51
CA ARG A 67 -8.51 7.91 -4.84
C ARG A 67 -9.88 8.54 -5.08
N LYS A 68 -9.89 9.87 -5.28
CA LYS A 68 -11.02 10.52 -5.94
C LYS A 68 -10.98 10.01 -7.39
N SER A 69 -11.99 9.25 -7.80
CA SER A 69 -12.20 9.00 -9.23
C SER A 69 -12.28 10.37 -9.89
N ALA A 70 -11.39 10.65 -10.84
CA ALA A 70 -11.52 11.84 -11.68
C ALA A 70 -12.98 11.91 -12.17
N PRO A 71 -13.62 13.09 -12.22
CA PRO A 71 -14.94 13.19 -12.81
C PRO A 71 -14.87 12.54 -14.20
N ARG A 72 -15.75 11.56 -14.47
CA ARG A 72 -15.84 10.94 -15.80
C ARG A 72 -15.85 12.07 -16.81
N SER A 73 -14.82 12.20 -17.64
CA SER A 73 -14.91 13.13 -18.76
C SER A 73 -16.12 12.66 -19.57
N ARG A 74 -17.14 13.52 -19.64
CA ARG A 74 -18.22 13.32 -20.60
C ARG A 74 -17.53 13.41 -21.96
N THR A 75 -17.28 12.28 -22.61
CA THR A 75 -16.91 12.26 -24.03
C THR A 75 -17.95 13.10 -24.75
N LYS A 76 -17.55 14.27 -25.26
CA LYS A 76 -18.44 15.08 -26.09
C LYS A 76 -18.85 14.21 -27.28
N ALA A 77 -20.15 13.97 -27.43
CA ALA A 77 -20.72 13.43 -28.65
C ALA A 77 -20.25 14.32 -29.80
N LYS A 78 -19.58 13.71 -30.78
CA LYS A 78 -19.12 14.37 -31.99
C LYS A 78 -20.33 14.49 -32.91
N THR A 79 -20.81 15.72 -33.12
CA THR A 79 -21.81 16.08 -34.14
C THR A 79 -21.18 16.05 -35.52
#